data_AF-A0A8S3YGW4-F1
#
_entry.id   AF-A0A8S3YGW4-F1
#
_cell.length_a   1.000
_cell.length_b   1.000
_cell.length_c   1.000
_cell.angle_alpha   90.00
_cell.angle_beta   90.00
_cell.angle_gamma   90.00
#
_symmetry.space_group_name_H-M   'P 1'
#
loop_
_entity.id
_entity.type
_entity.pdbx_description
1 polymer ?
#
loop_
_entity_poly.entity_id
_entity_poly.type
_entity_poly.pdbx_seq_one_letter_code
_entity_poly.pdbx_strand_id
1 'polypeptide(L)'
;LFGSELSERDLKMLSDTLQVFHKAMVNASVPYFLYKVNKTNKKDIVNDRCTVWTNRYKFYDTSGHEIKLQSWKAPFLDISFYKDNSTHLWDTTIKNQAPYNKSDIFPLTERPLFGHVYPAPRDPLRPATMVGTVPCSLLLDAIPFVQHVRGPAGAWCEEVLTHRGQVVSVFVRNSTDIPVC
;
A
#
# COMPACT_ATOMS: atom_id res chain seq x y z
N LEU A 1 -12.74 -12.61 8.34
CA LEU A 1 -12.64 -13.14 6.97
C LEU A 1 -11.20 -13.37 6.51
N PHE A 2 -10.20 -12.69 7.08
CA PHE A 2 -8.81 -13.19 7.13
C PHE A 2 -8.31 -13.11 8.57
N GLY A 3 -8.51 -14.20 9.32
CA GLY A 3 -7.86 -14.43 10.62
C GLY A 3 -6.58 -15.29 10.47
N SER A 4 -6.30 -15.74 9.26
CA SER A 4 -5.15 -16.54 8.85
C SER A 4 -4.32 -15.78 7.82
N GLU A 5 -3.03 -16.10 7.74
CA GLU A 5 -2.11 -15.61 6.72
C GLU A 5 -2.62 -15.94 5.31
N LEU A 6 -2.31 -15.08 4.34
CA LEU A 6 -2.62 -15.32 2.93
C LEU A 6 -1.75 -16.47 2.40
N SER A 7 -2.33 -17.38 1.62
CA SER A 7 -1.56 -18.46 0.99
C SER A 7 -0.62 -17.92 -0.09
N GLU A 8 0.40 -18.69 -0.49
CA GLU A 8 1.26 -18.32 -1.64
C GLU A 8 0.44 -18.08 -2.91
N ARG A 9 -0.62 -18.87 -3.11
CA ARG A 9 -1.58 -18.67 -4.22
C ARG A 9 -2.27 -17.32 -4.12
N ASP A 10 -2.72 -16.92 -2.93
CA ASP A 10 -3.37 -15.62 -2.71
C ASP A 10 -2.40 -14.46 -2.93
N LEU A 11 -1.16 -14.57 -2.44
CA LEU A 11 -0.12 -13.57 -2.64
C LEU A 11 0.22 -13.40 -4.13
N LYS A 12 0.32 -14.52 -4.86
CA LYS A 12 0.52 -14.49 -6.31
C LYS A 12 -0.66 -13.82 -7.02
N MET A 13 -1.88 -14.19 -6.66
CA MET A 13 -3.09 -13.61 -7.25
C MET A 13 -3.22 -12.11 -6.97
N LEU A 14 -2.84 -11.64 -5.78
CA LEU A 14 -2.74 -10.21 -5.47
C LEU A 14 -1.69 -9.49 -6.31
N SER A 15 -0.51 -10.09 -6.46
CA SER A 15 0.55 -9.56 -7.32
C SER A 15 0.08 -9.39 -8.76
N ASP A 16 -0.51 -10.45 -9.34
CA ASP A 16 -1.00 -10.45 -10.72
C ASP A 16 -2.13 -9.41 -10.90
N THR A 17 -3.07 -9.37 -9.95
CA THR A 17 -4.16 -8.38 -9.94
C THR A 17 -3.63 -6.95 -9.89
N LEU A 18 -2.61 -6.69 -9.05
CA LEU A 18 -2.00 -5.37 -8.90
C LEU A 18 -1.25 -4.93 -10.16
N GLN A 19 -0.57 -5.84 -10.85
CA GLN A 19 0.09 -5.53 -12.12
C GLN A 19 -0.92 -5.17 -13.22
N VAL A 20 -2.04 -5.90 -13.30
CA VAL A 20 -3.13 -5.58 -14.25
C VAL A 20 -3.69 -4.18 -13.95
N PHE A 21 -3.96 -3.89 -12.68
CA PHE A 21 -4.43 -2.57 -12.25
C PHE A 21 -3.42 -1.46 -12.60
N HIS A 22 -2.14 -1.64 -12.27
CA HIS A 22 -1.08 -0.70 -12.58
C HIS A 22 -1.02 -0.39 -14.08
N LYS A 23 -1.00 -1.42 -14.92
CA LYS A 23 -0.96 -1.26 -16.38
C LYS A 23 -2.18 -0.49 -16.89
N ALA A 24 -3.37 -0.75 -16.34
CA ALA A 24 -4.58 -0.02 -16.70
C ALA A 24 -4.49 1.47 -16.32
N MET A 25 -4.02 1.79 -15.12
CA MET A 25 -3.86 3.18 -14.67
C MET A 25 -2.82 3.94 -15.49
N VAL A 26 -1.67 3.32 -15.78
CA VAL A 26 -0.61 3.90 -16.62
C VAL A 26 -1.13 4.16 -18.03
N ASN A 27 -1.78 3.18 -18.66
CA ASN A 27 -2.34 3.34 -20.01
C ASN A 27 -3.41 4.43 -20.07
N ALA A 28 -4.21 4.58 -19.01
CA ALA A 28 -5.25 5.61 -18.92
C ALA A 28 -4.71 6.98 -18.47
N SER A 29 -3.41 7.10 -18.15
CA SER A 29 -2.81 8.30 -17.54
C SER A 29 -3.54 8.76 -16.27
N VAL A 30 -4.03 7.81 -15.48
CA VAL A 30 -4.72 8.09 -14.21
C VAL A 30 -3.71 8.00 -13.07
N PRO A 31 -3.43 9.11 -12.34
CA PRO A 31 -2.53 9.07 -11.20
C PRO A 31 -3.16 8.28 -10.06
N TYR A 32 -2.35 7.44 -9.43
CA TYR A 32 -2.75 6.67 -8.26
C TYR A 32 -1.55 6.46 -7.34
N PHE A 33 -1.81 6.03 -6.11
CA PHE A 33 -0.76 5.60 -5.19
C PHE A 33 -1.25 4.45 -4.32
N LEU A 34 -0.32 3.57 -3.93
CA LEU A 34 -0.59 2.51 -2.97
C LEU A 34 -0.43 3.05 -1.56
N TYR A 35 -1.39 2.72 -0.70
CA TYR A 35 -1.32 3.03 0.72
C TYR A 35 -1.88 1.90 1.56
N LYS A 36 -1.38 1.79 2.78
CA LYS A 36 -1.90 0.85 3.76
C LYS A 36 -3.12 1.44 4.43
N VAL A 37 -4.25 0.74 4.36
CA VAL A 37 -5.41 1.06 5.20
C VAL A 37 -5.15 0.53 6.60
N ASN A 38 -5.05 1.43 7.58
CA ASN A 38 -5.07 1.01 8.99
C ASN A 38 -6.50 0.62 9.38
N LYS A 39 -6.64 -0.49 10.11
CA LYS A 39 -7.92 -0.81 10.76
C LYS A 39 -8.20 0.32 11.74
N THR A 40 -9.20 1.14 11.48
CA THR A 40 -9.78 2.02 12.49
C THR A 40 -10.22 1.16 13.68
N ASN A 41 -10.11 1.71 14.89
CA ASN A 41 -10.51 1.03 16.12
C ASN A 41 -11.88 0.39 15.93
N LYS A 42 -11.98 -0.92 16.18
CA LYS A 42 -13.19 -1.75 16.06
C LYS A 42 -14.43 -1.19 16.78
N LYS A 43 -14.32 -0.12 17.57
CA LYS A 43 -15.42 0.48 18.33
C LYS A 43 -16.47 1.17 17.45
N ASP A 44 -16.16 1.55 16.21
CA ASP A 44 -17.18 2.04 15.26
C ASP A 44 -17.90 0.90 14.51
N ILE A 45 -17.58 -0.37 14.83
CA ILE A 45 -18.16 -1.59 14.23
C ILE A 45 -18.91 -2.40 15.30
N VAL A 46 -19.50 -1.72 16.28
CA VAL A 46 -20.30 -2.38 17.33
C VAL A 46 -21.65 -1.68 17.46
N ASN A 47 -22.43 -1.69 16.38
CA ASN A 47 -23.90 -1.82 16.44
C ASN A 47 -24.54 -1.62 15.07
N ASP A 48 -24.05 -2.30 14.05
CA ASP A 48 -24.86 -2.36 12.85
C ASP A 48 -24.83 -3.71 12.16
N ARG A 49 -25.96 -4.37 12.32
CA ARG A 49 -26.44 -5.37 11.40
C ARG A 49 -26.68 -4.63 10.06
N CYS A 50 -25.69 -4.65 9.18
CA CYS A 50 -25.73 -4.19 7.77
C CYS A 50 -25.55 -2.69 7.43
N THR A 51 -24.81 -1.86 8.18
CA THR A 51 -24.70 -0.44 7.77
C THR A 51 -23.39 0.02 7.16
N VAL A 52 -23.62 0.88 6.17
CA VAL A 52 -22.71 1.79 5.47
C VAL A 52 -21.51 1.09 4.85
N TRP A 53 -21.79 0.42 3.74
CA TRP A 53 -20.84 0.16 2.67
C TRP A 53 -19.91 1.37 2.50
N THR A 54 -18.65 1.23 2.88
CA THR A 54 -17.62 2.05 2.25
C THR A 54 -17.79 1.81 0.75
N ASN A 55 -18.10 2.84 -0.04
CA ASN A 55 -18.27 2.76 -1.49
C ASN A 55 -16.90 2.57 -2.18
N ARG A 56 -16.06 1.71 -1.61
CA ARG A 56 -14.79 1.33 -2.20
C ARG A 56 -15.06 0.34 -3.29
N TYR A 57 -14.51 0.64 -4.44
CA TYR A 57 -14.54 -0.27 -5.56
C TYR A 57 -13.58 -1.41 -5.25
N LYS A 58 -13.99 -2.62 -5.59
CA LYS A 58 -13.21 -3.85 -5.38
C LYS A 58 -12.67 -4.27 -6.74
N PHE A 59 -11.35 -4.34 -6.88
CA PHE A 59 -10.71 -4.88 -8.06
C PHE A 59 -10.10 -6.24 -7.73
N TYR A 60 -10.54 -7.28 -8.44
CA TYR A 60 -10.26 -8.66 -8.05
C TYR A 60 -10.22 -9.59 -9.27
N ASP A 61 -9.55 -10.73 -9.11
CA ASP A 61 -9.54 -11.80 -10.10
C ASP A 61 -10.82 -12.65 -10.02
N THR A 62 -11.47 -12.89 -11.16
CA THR A 62 -12.70 -13.69 -11.23
C THR A 62 -12.54 -15.15 -10.81
N SER A 63 -11.30 -15.67 -10.81
CA SER A 63 -10.93 -17.00 -10.31
C SER A 63 -10.68 -17.05 -8.80
N GLY A 64 -10.82 -15.91 -8.11
CA GLY A 64 -10.65 -15.79 -6.66
C GLY A 64 -11.66 -16.59 -5.84
N HIS A 65 -11.45 -16.58 -4.53
CA HIS A 65 -12.30 -17.20 -3.53
C HIS A 65 -13.60 -16.43 -3.35
N GLU A 66 -14.73 -17.13 -3.46
CA GLU A 66 -16.03 -16.54 -3.19
C GLU A 66 -16.16 -16.15 -1.73
N ILE A 67 -16.77 -14.98 -1.51
CA ILE A 67 -17.08 -14.49 -0.18
C ILE A 67 -18.59 -14.53 -0.03
N LYS A 68 -19.05 -15.23 1.01
CA LYS A 68 -20.47 -15.45 1.27
C LYS A 68 -21.21 -14.10 1.30
N LEU A 69 -22.29 -13.99 0.52
CA LEU A 69 -23.15 -12.79 0.41
C LEU A 69 -22.48 -11.57 -0.25
N GLN A 70 -21.36 -11.75 -0.95
CA GLN A 70 -20.69 -10.67 -1.68
C GLN A 70 -20.62 -11.01 -3.17
N SER A 71 -20.76 -9.99 -4.01
CA SER A 71 -20.61 -10.13 -5.47
C SER A 71 -19.15 -10.12 -5.93
N TRP A 72 -18.21 -9.84 -5.02
CA TRP A 72 -16.78 -9.77 -5.27
C TRP A 72 -16.04 -10.91 -4.57
N LYS A 73 -14.84 -11.21 -5.06
CA LYS A 73 -14.03 -12.36 -4.64
C LYS A 73 -12.74 -11.91 -3.94
N ALA A 74 -12.15 -12.82 -3.18
CA ALA A 74 -10.85 -12.63 -2.54
C ALA A 74 -9.72 -13.38 -3.25
N PRO A 75 -8.48 -12.89 -3.13
CA PRO A 75 -8.10 -11.59 -2.58
C PRO A 75 -8.43 -10.44 -3.55
N PHE A 76 -8.51 -9.21 -3.05
CA PHE A 76 -8.93 -8.04 -3.83
C PHE A 76 -8.15 -6.79 -3.42
N LEU A 77 -8.14 -5.80 -4.31
CA LEU A 77 -7.67 -4.44 -4.06
C LEU A 77 -8.87 -3.56 -3.71
N ASP A 78 -8.72 -2.77 -2.66
CA ASP A 78 -9.60 -1.65 -2.35
C ASP A 78 -9.18 -0.42 -3.15
N ILE A 79 -10.13 0.17 -3.86
CA ILE A 79 -9.92 1.42 -4.59
C ILE A 79 -10.69 2.54 -3.88
N SER A 80 -9.93 3.53 -3.41
CA SER A 80 -10.42 4.81 -2.94
C SER A 80 -10.28 5.88 -4.02
N PHE A 81 -11.25 6.80 -4.04
CA PHE A 81 -11.24 7.98 -4.90
C PHE A 81 -11.04 9.22 -4.03
N TYR A 82 -10.32 10.19 -4.56
CA TYR A 82 -10.01 11.42 -3.85
C TYR A 82 -10.49 12.64 -4.63
N LYS A 83 -11.07 13.60 -3.91
CA LYS A 83 -11.16 14.99 -4.36
C LYS A 83 -10.02 15.77 -3.74
N ASP A 84 -9.55 16.81 -4.42
CA ASP A 84 -8.41 17.56 -3.96
C ASP A 84 -8.57 19.07 -4.10
N ASN A 85 -7.74 19.79 -3.36
CA ASN A 85 -7.51 21.22 -3.56
C ASN A 85 -5.99 21.50 -3.49
N SER A 86 -5.57 22.75 -3.32
CA SER A 86 -4.14 23.10 -3.27
C SER A 86 -3.35 22.40 -2.15
N THR A 87 -3.98 22.01 -1.04
CA THR A 87 -3.28 21.55 0.17
C THR A 87 -3.70 20.16 0.65
N HIS A 88 -4.87 19.65 0.25
CA HIS A 88 -5.46 18.45 0.84
C HIS A 88 -6.07 17.48 -0.20
N LEU A 89 -6.19 16.21 0.21
CA LEU A 89 -6.97 15.16 -0.45
C LEU A 89 -8.10 14.67 0.48
N TRP A 90 -9.33 14.62 0.00
CA TRP A 90 -10.48 14.05 0.69
C TRP A 90 -10.86 12.72 0.07
N ASP A 91 -10.84 11.64 0.87
CA ASP A 91 -11.35 10.34 0.43
C ASP A 91 -12.89 10.43 0.26
N THR A 92 -13.37 10.24 -0.96
CA THR A 92 -14.80 10.29 -1.28
C THR A 92 -15.52 8.97 -1.05
N THR A 93 -14.79 7.90 -0.74
CA THR A 93 -15.33 6.54 -0.51
C THR A 93 -15.57 6.24 0.97
N ILE A 94 -14.87 6.94 1.87
CA ILE A 94 -14.98 6.78 3.32
C ILE A 94 -15.59 8.04 3.93
N LYS A 95 -16.82 7.93 4.39
CA LYS A 95 -17.54 9.04 5.01
C LYS A 95 -16.85 9.47 6.30
N ASN A 96 -16.81 10.77 6.56
CA ASN A 96 -16.24 11.40 7.77
C ASN A 96 -14.73 11.17 7.98
N GLN A 97 -14.00 10.73 6.95
CA GLN A 97 -12.56 10.67 7.04
C GLN A 97 -11.95 12.07 6.97
N ALA A 98 -11.02 12.37 7.88
CA ALA A 98 -10.25 13.61 7.83
C ALA A 98 -9.43 13.67 6.52
N PRO A 99 -9.30 14.84 5.89
CA PRO A 99 -8.48 14.97 4.70
C PRO A 99 -7.00 14.70 5.01
N TYR A 100 -6.31 14.18 4.01
CA TYR A 100 -4.85 14.04 4.04
C TYR A 100 -4.19 15.32 3.55
N ASN A 101 -3.08 15.72 4.17
CA ASN A 101 -2.24 16.78 3.60
C ASN A 101 -1.54 16.26 2.35
N LYS A 102 -1.58 17.05 1.27
CA LYS A 102 -0.84 16.73 0.04
C LYS A 102 0.66 16.67 0.26
N SER A 103 1.21 17.46 1.17
CA SER A 103 2.65 17.44 1.48
C SER A 103 3.14 16.11 2.06
N ASP A 104 2.26 15.35 2.73
CA ASP A 104 2.59 14.03 3.27
C ASP A 104 2.51 12.93 2.19
N ILE A 105 1.79 13.20 1.09
CA ILE A 105 1.57 12.26 -0.02
C ILE A 105 2.52 12.53 -1.18
N PHE A 106 2.68 13.79 -1.59
CA PHE A 106 3.38 14.17 -2.82
C PHE A 106 4.76 14.79 -2.56
N PRO A 107 5.72 14.69 -3.52
CA PRO A 107 5.61 13.90 -4.72
C PRO A 107 5.59 12.41 -4.36
N LEU A 108 4.97 11.63 -5.24
CA LEU A 108 4.95 10.18 -5.07
C LEU A 108 6.39 9.64 -5.18
N THR A 109 6.64 8.54 -4.48
CA THR A 109 7.90 7.79 -4.56
C THR A 109 7.61 6.39 -5.09
N GLU A 110 8.53 5.81 -5.84
CA GLU A 110 8.43 4.42 -6.28
C GLU A 110 8.83 3.49 -5.13
N ARG A 111 7.98 2.51 -4.82
CA ARG A 111 8.22 1.54 -3.74
C ARG A 111 8.07 0.10 -4.24
N PRO A 112 8.98 -0.80 -3.85
CA PRO A 112 8.91 -2.19 -4.26
C PRO A 112 7.80 -2.94 -3.52
N LEU A 113 7.02 -3.72 -4.25
CA LEU A 113 6.02 -4.65 -3.74
C LEU A 113 5.84 -5.81 -4.72
N PHE A 114 5.87 -7.05 -4.23
CA PHE A 114 5.77 -8.27 -5.07
C PHE A 114 6.77 -8.34 -6.24
N GLY A 115 7.98 -7.77 -6.08
CA GLY A 115 9.00 -7.76 -7.14
C GLY A 115 8.80 -6.69 -8.23
N HIS A 116 7.81 -5.80 -8.08
CA HIS A 116 7.55 -4.66 -8.97
C HIS A 116 7.62 -3.35 -8.19
N VAL A 117 7.70 -2.21 -8.90
CA VAL A 117 7.67 -0.87 -8.29
C VAL A 117 6.35 -0.18 -8.56
N TYR A 118 5.82 0.49 -7.55
CA TYR A 118 4.55 1.21 -7.64
C TYR A 118 4.64 2.60 -7.01
N PRO A 119 3.84 3.56 -7.48
CA PRO A 119 3.73 4.86 -6.84
C PRO A 119 3.15 4.71 -5.43
N ALA A 120 3.78 5.35 -4.45
CA ALA A 120 3.35 5.40 -3.07
C ALA A 120 3.58 6.80 -2.48
N PRO A 121 2.89 7.17 -1.39
CA PRO A 121 3.12 8.41 -0.67
C PRO A 121 4.60 8.66 -0.36
N ARG A 122 5.02 9.94 -0.37
CA ARG A 122 6.36 10.39 0.06
C ARG A 122 6.70 9.82 1.43
N ASP A 123 5.80 10.00 2.38
CA ASP A 123 5.87 9.41 3.72
C ASP A 123 4.79 8.33 3.85
N PRO A 124 5.14 7.04 3.81
CA PRO A 124 4.14 5.96 3.89
C PRO A 124 3.56 5.77 5.31
N LEU A 125 4.16 6.39 6.34
CA LEU A 125 3.74 6.24 7.73
C LEU A 125 2.79 7.36 8.18
N ARG A 126 2.89 8.56 7.59
CA ARG A 126 2.01 9.69 7.98
C ARG A 126 0.54 9.56 7.56
N PRO A 127 0.20 9.05 6.37
CA PRO A 127 -1.17 8.68 6.03
C PRO A 127 -1.74 7.57 6.93
N ALA A 128 -0.89 6.91 7.71
CA ALA A 128 -1.21 5.75 8.54
C ALA A 128 -0.76 5.99 9.99
N THR A 129 -1.42 6.88 10.72
CA THR A 129 -1.26 6.91 12.18
C THR A 129 -1.78 5.60 12.77
N MET A 130 -0.84 4.68 13.03
CA MET A 130 -0.73 3.71 14.12
C MET A 130 0.37 2.71 13.71
N VAL A 131 1.49 2.76 14.42
CA VAL A 131 2.60 1.82 14.29
C VAL A 131 2.13 0.45 14.77
N GLY A 132 1.78 -0.42 13.83
CA GLY A 132 1.74 -1.85 14.07
C GLY A 132 3.17 -2.38 13.97
N THR A 133 3.75 -2.81 15.09
CA THR A 133 5.04 -3.52 15.12
C THR A 133 4.84 -4.90 14.52
N VAL A 134 5.06 -5.03 13.21
CA VAL A 134 5.36 -6.34 12.62
C VAL A 134 6.83 -6.62 12.92
N PRO A 135 7.19 -7.74 13.56
CA PRO A 135 8.58 -8.13 13.72
C PRO A 135 9.23 -8.18 12.33
N CYS A 136 10.25 -7.35 12.08
CA CYS A 136 10.90 -7.27 10.78
C CYS A 136 11.42 -8.63 10.30
N SER A 137 11.76 -9.53 11.23
CA SER A 137 12.19 -10.90 10.94
C SER A 137 11.16 -11.68 10.10
N LEU A 138 9.86 -11.59 10.42
CA LEU A 138 8.82 -12.32 9.70
C LEU A 138 8.64 -11.82 8.27
N LEU A 139 8.84 -10.52 8.03
CA LEU A 139 8.74 -9.94 6.69
C LEU A 139 9.95 -10.30 5.82
N LEU A 140 11.15 -10.35 6.41
CA LEU A 140 12.38 -10.74 5.70
C LEU A 140 12.35 -12.19 5.21
N ASP A 141 11.63 -13.06 5.92
CA ASP A 141 11.52 -14.47 5.60
C ASP A 141 10.42 -14.77 4.58
N ALA A 142 9.30 -14.04 4.63
CA ALA A 142 8.13 -14.33 3.81
C ALA A 142 8.12 -13.63 2.44
N ILE A 143 8.65 -12.40 2.35
CA ILE A 143 8.53 -11.57 1.13
C ILE A 143 9.83 -10.80 0.83
N PRO A 144 10.10 -10.42 -0.43
CA PRO A 144 11.20 -9.52 -0.74
C PRO A 144 10.95 -8.17 -0.07
N PHE A 145 11.89 -7.69 0.76
CA PHE A 145 11.75 -6.48 1.55
C PHE A 145 12.97 -5.58 1.37
N VAL A 146 12.77 -4.28 1.16
CA VAL A 146 13.86 -3.30 1.08
C VAL A 146 14.03 -2.59 2.42
N GLN A 147 15.21 -2.76 3.01
CA GLN A 147 15.66 -1.99 4.16
C GLN A 147 16.30 -0.69 3.67
N HIS A 148 15.83 0.43 4.18
CA HIS A 148 16.37 1.75 3.86
C HIS A 148 17.17 2.27 5.06
N VAL A 149 18.45 2.55 4.86
CA VAL A 149 19.34 3.15 5.85
C VAL A 149 19.83 4.49 5.30
N ARG A 150 19.71 5.54 6.11
CA ARG A 150 20.28 6.86 5.79
C ARG A 150 21.59 7.05 6.53
N GLY A 151 22.59 7.51 5.79
CA GLY A 151 23.84 8.00 6.35
C GLY A 151 23.68 9.28 7.16
N PRO A 152 24.69 9.66 7.96
CA PRO A 152 24.71 10.93 8.69
C PRO A 152 24.39 12.12 7.77
N ALA A 153 23.51 13.00 8.25
CA ALA A 153 23.04 14.18 7.50
C ALA A 153 22.42 13.88 6.12
N GLY A 154 22.01 12.64 5.84
CA GLY A 154 21.48 12.25 4.53
C GLY A 154 22.54 12.22 3.42
N ALA A 155 23.83 12.14 3.78
CA ALA A 155 24.95 12.13 2.83
C ALA A 155 24.92 10.93 1.87
N TRP A 156 24.25 9.85 2.26
CA TRP A 156 24.01 8.69 1.43
C TRP A 156 22.73 7.96 1.87
N CYS A 157 22.23 7.14 0.96
CA CYS A 157 21.08 6.28 1.15
C CYS A 157 21.48 4.88 0.68
N GLU A 158 21.27 3.88 1.53
CA GLU A 158 21.44 2.47 1.20
C GLU A 158 20.08 1.77 1.26
N GLU A 159 19.77 1.05 0.20
CA GLU A 159 18.57 0.23 0.06
C GLU A 159 19.00 -1.22 -0.16
N VAL A 160 18.76 -2.07 0.84
CA VAL A 160 19.09 -3.50 0.81
C VAL A 160 17.82 -4.29 0.59
N LEU A 161 17.69 -4.91 -0.58
CA LEU A 161 16.63 -5.87 -0.86
C LEU A 161 17.03 -7.24 -0.30
N THR A 162 16.25 -7.74 0.65
CA THR A 162 16.42 -9.07 1.24
C THR A 162 15.21 -9.94 0.91
N HIS A 163 15.42 -11.20 0.56
CA HIS A 163 14.36 -12.18 0.37
C HIS A 163 14.75 -13.51 1.03
N ARG A 164 13.90 -14.04 1.91
CA ARG A 164 14.17 -15.28 2.66
C ARG A 164 15.48 -15.22 3.45
N GLY A 165 15.75 -14.08 4.07
CA GLY A 165 16.99 -13.82 4.80
C GLY A 165 18.25 -13.65 3.93
N GLN A 166 18.15 -13.71 2.60
CA GLN A 166 19.27 -13.51 1.68
C GLN A 166 19.24 -12.12 1.05
N VAL A 167 20.38 -11.44 1.00
CA VAL A 167 20.53 -10.18 0.28
C VAL A 167 20.47 -10.47 -1.22
N VAL A 168 19.43 -9.95 -1.88
CA VAL A 168 19.20 -10.09 -3.32
C VAL A 168 19.90 -8.96 -4.08
N SER A 169 19.81 -7.74 -3.58
CA SER A 169 20.47 -6.58 -4.19
C SER A 169 20.76 -5.50 -3.15
N VAL A 170 21.87 -4.81 -3.33
CA VAL A 170 22.23 -3.62 -2.55
C VAL A 170 22.31 -2.44 -3.49
N PHE A 171 21.65 -1.36 -3.12
CA PHE A 171 21.62 -0.15 -3.90
C PHE A 171 22.05 1.03 -3.04
N VAL A 172 23.14 1.70 -3.43
CA VAL A 172 23.72 2.81 -2.69
C VAL A 172 23.66 4.06 -3.56
N ARG A 173 23.01 5.12 -3.04
CA ARG A 173 23.05 6.47 -3.61
C ARG A 173 23.84 7.38 -2.70
N ASN A 174 24.69 8.22 -3.28
CA ASN A 174 25.31 9.34 -2.59
C ASN A 174 24.42 10.59 -2.68
N SER A 175 24.76 11.64 -1.93
CA SER A 175 24.04 12.91 -1.94
C SER A 175 23.97 13.62 -3.28
N THR A 176 24.82 13.30 -4.25
CA THR A 176 24.76 13.87 -5.60
C THR A 176 23.62 13.30 -6.44
N ASP A 177 23.14 12.10 -6.13
CA ASP A 177 22.04 11.41 -6.84
C ASP A 177 20.72 11.41 -6.04
N ILE A 178 20.65 12.14 -4.94
CA ILE A 178 19.45 12.31 -4.12
C ILE A 178 18.76 13.61 -4.54
N PRO A 179 17.52 13.58 -5.07
CA PRO A 179 16.77 14.80 -5.36
C PRO A 179 16.71 15.69 -4.12
N VAL A 180 17.13 16.94 -4.27
CA VAL A 180 17.08 17.93 -3.19
C VAL A 180 15.61 18.15 -2.80
N CYS A 181 15.35 18.12 -1.49
CA CYS A 181 14.03 18.15 -0.85
C CYS A 181 13.13 19.33 -1.23
#